data_AF-A0A9P1KEJ3-F1
#
_entry.id   AF-A0A9P1KEJ3-F1
#
_cell.length_a   1.000
_cell.length_b   1.000
_cell.length_c   1.000
_cell.angle_alpha   90.00
_cell.angle_beta   90.00
_cell.angle_gamma   90.00
#
_symmetry.space_group_name_H-M   'P 1'
#
loop_
_entity.id
_entity.type
_entity.pdbx_description
1 polymer ?
#
loop_
_entity_poly.entity_id
_entity_poly.type
_entity_poly.pdbx_seq_one_letter_code
_entity_poly.pdbx_strand_id
1 'polypeptide(L)'
;MVSVTLVDRISQRIGNHPQNRITFAEYMEMALYDPKQGYYNHNSPQIGAQGDFFTSPHLGSDFGELLAEQLVEMWEILGKPEPFTLVEMGAGQGILAADIIGYLQGQYPQVVGVLDYAIAEKSTRLKTEQQRRFQQLGAPFTQIRWCDLDEIANHSITGCFFSNELIDAFPVHLVTRQNNQLQEIYLTTTGSKSDYQLAEVVGELSTPQLADYFRLVGIDLLSEAYPEGYRTEVNLAALGWVETVARKLRRGFVLTIDYGYSADRLYSPTRREGTLQCYYQHRHHNNPYIYIGEQDITAHVDFTALQQKGRSLGLQTIGFTQQALFMMALGLGDRIATVSEGPKISQVLRRREALHSLIDPMGLGNFGVLIQGTFSEDVKLRGLSSPQW
;
A
#
# COMPACT_ATOMS: atom_id res chain seq x y z
N MET A 1 2.49 37.84 -6.78
CA MET A 1 1.55 36.85 -7.34
C MET A 1 1.00 36.06 -6.18
N VAL A 2 -0.32 36.00 -6.00
CA VAL A 2 -0.93 35.10 -5.00
C VAL A 2 -0.62 33.67 -5.46
N SER A 3 -0.03 32.86 -4.58
CA SER A 3 0.24 31.46 -4.90
C SER A 3 -1.09 30.73 -5.09
N VAL A 4 -1.29 30.09 -6.24
CA VAL A 4 -2.51 29.31 -6.52
C VAL A 4 -2.52 28.11 -5.57
N THR A 5 -3.56 28.01 -4.75
CA THR A 5 -3.69 26.92 -3.77
C THR A 5 -4.07 25.60 -4.46
N LEU A 6 -3.97 24.47 -3.76
CA LEU A 6 -4.41 23.19 -4.30
C LEU A 6 -5.93 23.17 -4.50
N VAL A 7 -6.66 23.81 -3.58
CA VAL A 7 -8.10 24.01 -3.68
C VAL A 7 -8.48 24.80 -4.94
N ASP A 8 -7.72 25.84 -5.29
CA ASP A 8 -7.95 26.58 -6.54
C ASP A 8 -7.77 25.70 -7.78
N ARG A 9 -6.74 24.84 -7.80
CA ARG A 9 -6.50 23.91 -8.92
C ARG A 9 -7.59 22.85 -9.03
N ILE A 10 -8.01 22.27 -7.90
CA ILE A 10 -9.13 21.31 -7.86
C ILE A 10 -10.40 21.99 -8.36
N SER A 11 -10.68 23.21 -7.90
CA SER A 11 -11.85 23.98 -8.31
C SER A 11 -11.83 24.32 -9.80
N GLN A 12 -10.67 24.69 -10.33
CA GLN A 12 -10.47 24.90 -11.77
C GLN A 12 -10.67 23.60 -12.56
N ARG A 13 -10.14 22.48 -12.07
CA ARG A 13 -10.31 21.16 -12.68
C ARG A 13 -11.79 20.77 -12.76
N ILE A 14 -12.54 21.01 -11.68
CA ILE A 14 -14.00 20.83 -11.60
C ILE A 14 -14.71 21.70 -12.63
N GLY A 15 -14.43 23.01 -12.64
CA GLY A 15 -15.09 23.96 -13.57
C GLY A 15 -14.76 23.75 -15.05
N ASN A 16 -13.64 23.08 -15.35
CA ASN A 16 -13.27 22.68 -16.71
C ASN A 16 -13.92 21.35 -17.14
N HIS A 17 -14.48 20.57 -16.20
CA HIS A 17 -15.16 19.33 -16.54
C HIS A 17 -16.56 19.62 -17.10
N PRO A 18 -17.03 18.97 -18.19
CA PRO A 18 -18.32 19.28 -18.83
C PRO A 18 -19.54 19.22 -17.90
N GLN A 19 -19.48 18.38 -16.86
CA GLN A 19 -20.53 18.22 -15.86
C GLN A 19 -20.27 19.04 -14.58
N ASN A 20 -19.25 19.91 -14.56
CA ASN A 20 -18.79 20.67 -13.39
C ASN A 20 -18.59 19.81 -12.13
N ARG A 21 -17.99 18.62 -12.31
CA ARG A 21 -17.72 17.66 -11.23
C ARG A 21 -16.57 16.74 -11.62
N ILE A 22 -15.88 16.17 -10.65
CA ILE A 22 -14.84 15.14 -10.83
C ILE A 22 -15.12 13.94 -9.94
N THR A 23 -14.60 12.77 -10.29
CA THR A 23 -14.70 11.59 -9.42
C THR A 23 -13.91 11.81 -8.12
N PHE A 24 -14.25 11.07 -7.07
CA PHE A 24 -13.43 11.09 -5.85
C PHE A 24 -11.99 10.60 -6.13
N ALA A 25 -11.80 9.66 -7.06
CA ALA A 25 -10.49 9.17 -7.46
C ALA A 25 -9.62 10.30 -8.05
N GLU A 26 -10.17 11.12 -8.96
CA GLU A 26 -9.44 12.26 -9.50
C GLU A 26 -9.08 13.28 -8.41
N TYR A 27 -10.00 13.53 -7.48
CA TYR A 27 -9.74 14.40 -6.34
C TYR A 27 -8.62 13.85 -5.43
N MET A 28 -8.69 12.57 -5.07
CA MET A 28 -7.71 11.91 -4.19
C MET A 28 -6.32 11.88 -4.84
N GLU A 29 -6.23 11.65 -6.16
CA GLU A 29 -4.98 11.76 -6.92
C GLU A 29 -4.38 13.17 -6.80
N MET A 30 -5.19 14.23 -6.96
CA MET A 30 -4.71 15.61 -6.80
C MET A 30 -4.33 15.92 -5.35
N ALA A 31 -5.12 15.49 -4.37
CA ALA A 31 -4.88 15.73 -2.95
C ALA A 31 -3.58 15.06 -2.46
N LEU A 32 -3.29 13.84 -2.92
CA LEU A 32 -2.14 13.07 -2.46
C LEU A 32 -0.88 13.29 -3.31
N TYR A 33 -1.04 13.41 -4.64
CA TYR A 33 0.06 13.29 -5.59
C TYR A 33 0.26 14.51 -6.50
N ASP A 34 -0.48 15.61 -6.34
CA ASP A 34 -0.20 16.84 -7.09
C ASP A 34 1.30 17.21 -6.94
N PRO A 35 2.03 17.46 -8.05
CA PRO A 35 3.48 17.63 -8.01
C PRO A 35 3.98 18.80 -7.16
N LYS A 36 3.09 19.76 -6.84
CA LYS A 36 3.46 20.99 -6.11
C LYS A 36 2.96 20.98 -4.68
N GLN A 37 1.72 20.52 -4.45
CA GLN A 37 1.01 20.65 -3.18
C GLN A 37 0.33 19.36 -2.72
N GLY A 38 0.49 18.24 -3.43
CA GLY A 38 -0.03 16.95 -2.96
C GLY A 38 0.70 16.49 -1.70
N TYR A 39 0.00 15.78 -0.82
CA TYR A 39 0.50 15.33 0.48
C TYR A 39 1.91 14.69 0.41
N TYR A 40 2.13 13.74 -0.51
CA TYR A 40 3.41 13.02 -0.62
C TYR A 40 4.53 13.81 -1.32
N ASN A 41 4.23 14.97 -1.92
CA ASN A 41 5.19 15.84 -2.60
C ASN A 41 5.51 17.12 -1.84
N HIS A 42 4.56 17.69 -1.11
CA HIS A 42 4.66 19.03 -0.51
C HIS A 42 5.06 19.00 0.95
N ASN A 43 4.34 18.22 1.75
CA ASN A 43 4.74 17.98 3.12
C ASN A 43 5.89 16.99 3.07
N SER A 44 6.89 17.16 3.93
CA SER A 44 7.60 15.97 4.37
C SER A 44 6.55 15.21 5.16
N PRO A 45 6.04 14.04 4.73
CA PRO A 45 5.40 13.15 5.66
C PRO A 45 6.50 12.90 6.68
N GLN A 46 6.43 13.58 7.81
CA GLN A 46 7.12 13.07 8.97
C GLN A 46 6.37 11.74 9.16
N ILE A 47 7.00 10.62 8.84
CA ILE A 47 6.47 9.28 9.14
C ILE A 47 7.37 8.79 10.25
N GLY A 48 6.77 8.30 11.34
CA GLY A 48 7.47 8.01 12.60
C GLY A 48 7.10 8.95 13.75
N ALA A 49 7.98 9.07 14.76
CA ALA A 49 7.67 9.65 16.07
C ALA A 49 7.34 11.16 16.12
N GLN A 50 7.45 11.86 15.00
CA GLN A 50 7.03 13.26 14.84
C GLN A 50 6.00 13.41 13.70
N GLY A 51 5.42 12.29 13.26
CA GLY A 51 4.70 12.16 12.00
C GLY A 51 3.19 12.21 12.01
N ASP A 52 2.54 11.85 10.90
CA ASP A 52 1.08 11.66 10.88
C ASP A 52 0.69 10.24 11.31
N PHE A 53 1.53 9.24 10.99
CA PHE A 53 1.35 7.82 11.33
C PHE A 53 2.68 7.06 11.48
N PHE A 54 2.61 5.82 11.99
CA PHE A 54 3.72 4.88 12.11
C PHE A 54 3.47 3.66 11.22
N THR A 55 4.47 3.25 10.44
CA THR A 55 4.44 1.99 9.66
C THR A 55 5.33 0.92 10.29
N SER A 56 5.14 -0.36 9.94
CA SER A 56 5.92 -1.48 10.49
C SER A 56 7.46 -1.25 10.46
N PRO A 57 8.07 -0.73 9.37
CA PRO A 57 9.50 -0.40 9.34
C PRO A 57 9.96 0.66 10.37
N HIS A 58 9.08 1.50 10.89
CA HIS A 58 9.46 2.55 11.86
C HIS A 58 9.56 2.04 13.30
N LEU A 59 9.11 0.82 13.60
CA LEU A 59 9.18 0.23 14.93
C LEU A 59 10.56 -0.34 15.26
N GLY A 60 11.32 -0.76 14.24
CA GLY A 60 12.66 -1.32 14.37
C GLY A 60 13.02 -2.20 13.17
N SER A 61 14.29 -2.61 13.08
CA SER A 61 14.79 -3.39 11.95
C SER A 61 14.21 -4.81 11.85
N ASP A 62 13.70 -5.35 12.96
CA ASP A 62 13.22 -6.73 13.05
C ASP A 62 12.16 -7.07 11.97
N PHE A 63 11.30 -6.12 11.57
CA PHE A 63 10.34 -6.32 10.48
C PHE A 63 11.05 -6.55 9.13
N GLY A 64 11.99 -5.66 8.76
CA GLY A 64 12.73 -5.78 7.51
C GLY A 64 13.67 -6.98 7.47
N GLU A 65 14.28 -7.34 8.61
CA GLU A 65 15.13 -8.52 8.73
C GLU A 65 14.34 -9.83 8.54
N LEU A 66 13.15 -9.94 9.15
CA LEU A 66 12.28 -11.10 8.95
C LEU A 66 11.73 -11.15 7.52
N LEU A 67 11.42 -10.01 6.92
CA LEU A 67 11.03 -9.96 5.51
C LEU A 67 12.18 -10.42 4.59
N ALA A 68 13.42 -10.07 4.91
CA ALA A 68 14.61 -10.53 4.19
C ALA A 68 14.74 -12.06 4.24
N GLU A 69 14.46 -12.71 5.37
CA GLU A 69 14.40 -14.19 5.46
C GLU A 69 13.41 -14.77 4.44
N GLN A 70 12.21 -14.20 4.34
CA GLN A 70 11.21 -14.64 3.37
C GLN A 70 11.69 -14.42 1.92
N LEU A 71 12.38 -13.31 1.63
CA LEU A 71 12.90 -12.99 0.30
C LEU A 71 14.05 -13.92 -0.10
N VAL A 72 14.89 -14.35 0.86
CA VAL A 72 15.91 -15.39 0.63
C VAL A 72 15.25 -16.71 0.27
N GLU A 73 14.23 -17.15 1.03
CA GLU A 73 13.48 -18.38 0.70
C GLU A 73 12.89 -18.31 -0.72
N MET A 74 12.32 -17.15 -1.11
CA MET A 74 11.82 -16.92 -2.47
C MET A 74 12.92 -17.02 -3.54
N TRP A 75 14.11 -16.49 -3.29
CA TRP A 75 15.27 -16.63 -4.18
C TRP A 75 15.67 -18.10 -4.35
N GLU A 76 15.67 -18.88 -3.27
CA GLU A 76 15.99 -20.30 -3.30
C GLU A 76 14.96 -21.11 -4.10
N ILE A 77 13.66 -20.86 -3.87
CA ILE A 77 12.56 -21.50 -4.62
C ILE A 77 12.62 -21.16 -6.11
N LEU A 78 13.08 -19.95 -6.45
CA LEU A 78 13.33 -19.55 -7.83
C LEU A 78 14.52 -20.26 -8.48
N GLY A 79 15.26 -21.07 -7.73
CA GLY A 79 16.45 -21.76 -8.22
C GLY A 79 17.66 -20.83 -8.28
N LYS A 80 17.74 -19.88 -7.34
CA LYS A 80 18.88 -18.97 -7.14
C LYS A 80 19.25 -18.18 -8.40
N PRO A 81 18.31 -17.43 -9.00
CA PRO A 81 18.57 -16.67 -10.22
C PRO A 81 19.65 -15.60 -10.02
N GLU A 82 20.37 -15.31 -11.11
CA GLU A 82 21.36 -14.24 -11.20
C GLU A 82 21.08 -13.40 -12.48
N PRO A 83 20.61 -12.15 -12.36
CA PRO A 83 20.29 -11.46 -11.10
C PRO A 83 19.01 -11.96 -10.43
N PHE A 84 18.91 -11.75 -9.11
CA PHE A 84 17.68 -11.81 -8.34
C PHE A 84 17.14 -10.40 -8.18
N THR A 85 16.03 -10.07 -8.87
CA THR A 85 15.51 -8.70 -8.86
C THR A 85 14.44 -8.51 -7.79
N LEU A 86 14.68 -7.58 -6.87
CA LEU A 86 13.70 -7.09 -5.91
C LEU A 86 13.19 -5.73 -6.37
N VAL A 87 11.87 -5.57 -6.48
CA VAL A 87 11.25 -4.28 -6.81
C VAL A 87 10.34 -3.86 -5.66
N GLU A 88 10.84 -2.95 -4.82
CA GLU A 88 10.09 -2.33 -3.74
C GLU A 88 9.25 -1.17 -4.29
N MET A 89 7.94 -1.27 -4.20
CA MET A 89 7.02 -0.23 -4.67
C MET A 89 6.54 0.62 -3.49
N GLY A 90 6.78 1.93 -3.56
CA GLY A 90 6.49 2.86 -2.47
C GLY A 90 7.39 2.67 -1.25
N ALA A 91 8.71 2.77 -1.43
CA ALA A 91 9.69 2.52 -0.36
C ALA A 91 9.68 3.57 0.79
N GLY A 92 8.83 4.59 0.72
CA GLY A 92 8.72 5.63 1.75
C GLY A 92 10.06 6.34 1.98
N GLN A 93 10.58 6.31 3.20
CA GLN A 93 11.90 6.88 3.52
C GLN A 93 13.09 5.95 3.19
N GLY A 94 12.84 4.79 2.59
CA GLY A 94 13.86 3.77 2.30
C GLY A 94 14.36 3.01 3.54
N ILE A 95 13.60 3.02 4.64
CA ILE A 95 13.94 2.34 5.89
C ILE A 95 13.90 0.82 5.69
N LEU A 96 12.82 0.31 5.10
CA LEU A 96 12.66 -1.12 4.85
C LEU A 96 13.76 -1.66 3.93
N ALA A 97 14.07 -0.95 2.84
CA ALA A 97 15.22 -1.27 1.99
C ALA A 97 16.54 -1.34 2.77
N ALA A 98 16.77 -0.37 3.67
CA ALA A 98 17.98 -0.32 4.46
C ALA A 98 18.10 -1.54 5.40
N ASP A 99 17.00 -1.91 6.06
CA ASP A 99 16.94 -3.05 6.97
C ASP A 99 17.13 -4.37 6.22
N ILE A 100 16.43 -4.57 5.10
CA ILE A 100 16.54 -5.76 4.26
C ILE A 100 17.99 -5.94 3.76
N ILE A 101 18.53 -4.92 3.09
CA ILE A 101 19.85 -5.03 2.47
C ILE A 101 20.95 -5.14 3.54
N GLY A 102 20.83 -4.41 4.65
CA GLY A 102 21.76 -4.51 5.77
C GLY A 102 21.77 -5.91 6.39
N TYR A 103 20.60 -6.53 6.55
CA TYR A 103 20.50 -7.91 7.03
C TYR A 103 21.10 -8.92 6.05
N LEU A 104 20.76 -8.80 4.77
CA LEU A 104 21.30 -9.66 3.72
C LEU A 104 22.82 -9.55 3.64
N GLN A 105 23.39 -8.35 3.79
CA GLN A 105 24.84 -8.16 3.79
C GLN A 105 25.53 -8.92 4.94
N GLY A 106 24.91 -8.96 6.11
CA GLY A 106 25.44 -9.65 7.28
C GLY A 106 25.26 -11.16 7.24
N GLN A 107 24.08 -11.64 6.85
CA GLN A 107 23.68 -13.05 6.98
C GLN A 107 23.74 -13.84 5.67
N TYR A 108 23.55 -13.17 4.52
CA TYR A 108 23.42 -13.79 3.20
C TYR A 108 24.25 -13.03 2.14
N PRO A 109 25.58 -12.87 2.32
CA PRO A 109 26.41 -12.11 1.39
C PRO A 109 26.37 -12.63 -0.05
N GLN A 110 26.12 -13.93 -0.24
CA GLN A 110 25.89 -14.55 -1.56
C GLN A 110 24.65 -14.01 -2.28
N VAL A 111 23.60 -13.64 -1.54
CA VAL A 111 22.39 -13.05 -2.11
C VAL A 111 22.66 -11.61 -2.53
N VAL A 112 23.37 -10.84 -1.69
CA VAL A 112 23.78 -9.46 -2.03
C VAL A 112 24.62 -9.42 -3.31
N GLY A 113 25.47 -10.42 -3.55
CA GLY A 113 26.30 -10.50 -4.75
C GLY A 113 25.51 -10.61 -6.07
N VAL A 114 24.25 -11.03 -6.03
CA VAL A 114 23.39 -11.25 -7.21
C VAL A 114 22.13 -10.38 -7.20
N LEU A 115 21.99 -9.52 -6.19
CA LEU A 115 20.80 -8.72 -5.95
C LEU A 115 20.74 -7.52 -6.89
N ASP A 116 19.65 -7.42 -7.65
CA ASP A 116 19.24 -6.19 -8.34
C ASP A 116 18.08 -5.56 -7.55
N TYR A 117 18.39 -4.56 -6.72
CA TYR A 117 17.38 -3.89 -5.90
C TYR A 117 16.89 -2.60 -6.57
N ALA A 118 15.59 -2.57 -6.86
CA ALA A 118 14.92 -1.46 -7.49
C ALA A 118 13.85 -0.86 -6.60
N ILE A 119 13.77 0.47 -6.55
CA ILE A 119 12.69 1.21 -5.91
C ILE A 119 11.82 1.86 -6.98
N ALA A 120 10.53 1.52 -6.97
CA ALA A 120 9.50 2.19 -7.73
C ALA A 120 8.81 3.25 -6.86
N GLU A 121 9.16 4.51 -7.08
CA GLU A 121 8.69 5.66 -6.30
C GLU A 121 8.10 6.71 -7.23
N LYS A 122 7.02 7.37 -6.86
CA LYS A 122 6.44 8.49 -7.63
C LYS A 122 6.93 9.84 -7.12
N SER A 123 7.14 9.97 -5.81
CA SER A 123 7.57 11.21 -5.17
C SER A 123 9.02 11.54 -5.48
N THR A 124 9.25 12.62 -6.23
CA THR A 124 10.62 13.11 -6.52
C THR A 124 11.37 13.52 -5.24
N ARG A 125 10.62 13.98 -4.23
CA ARG A 125 11.15 14.32 -2.91
C ARG A 125 11.65 13.07 -2.17
N LEU A 126 10.83 12.02 -2.09
CA LEU A 126 11.23 10.75 -1.45
C LEU A 126 12.39 10.09 -2.21
N LYS A 127 12.39 10.10 -3.56
CA LYS A 127 13.56 9.64 -4.35
C LYS A 127 14.85 10.34 -3.90
N THR A 128 14.83 11.66 -3.76
CA THR A 128 16.00 12.45 -3.33
C THR A 128 16.43 12.10 -1.89
N GLU A 129 15.46 11.92 -0.99
CA GLU A 129 15.72 11.57 0.41
C GLU A 129 16.34 10.17 0.55
N GLN A 130 15.77 9.18 -0.14
CA GLN A 130 16.28 7.81 -0.23
C GLN A 130 17.70 7.78 -0.81
N GLN A 131 17.95 8.49 -1.92
CA GLN A 131 19.28 8.61 -2.53
C GLN A 131 20.33 9.15 -1.55
N ARG A 132 19.99 10.21 -0.81
CA ARG A 132 20.89 10.78 0.20
C ARG A 132 21.19 9.78 1.31
N ARG A 133 20.16 9.08 1.82
CA ARG A 133 20.30 8.04 2.85
C ARG A 133 21.24 6.93 2.38
N PHE A 134 21.00 6.36 1.20
CA PHE A 134 21.80 5.24 0.69
C PHE A 134 23.23 5.65 0.32
N GLN A 135 23.45 6.88 -0.14
CA GLN A 135 24.80 7.42 -0.31
C GLN A 135 25.58 7.49 1.01
N GLN A 136 24.91 7.85 2.12
CA GLN A 136 25.54 7.90 3.44
C GLN A 136 25.85 6.51 4.00
N LEU A 137 25.00 5.52 3.71
CA LEU A 137 25.22 4.12 4.13
C LEU A 137 26.31 3.42 3.31
N GLY A 138 26.59 3.88 2.09
CA GLY A 138 27.65 3.33 1.24
C GLY A 138 27.26 2.03 0.56
N ALA A 139 28.24 1.22 0.15
CA ALA A 139 27.98 -0.07 -0.48
C ALA A 139 27.42 -1.09 0.54
N PRO A 140 26.45 -1.95 0.16
CA PRO A 140 25.93 -2.17 -1.19
C PRO A 140 24.77 -1.23 -1.60
N PHE A 141 24.30 -0.35 -0.71
CA PHE A 141 23.13 0.51 -0.95
C PHE A 141 23.29 1.48 -2.13
N THR A 142 24.51 1.81 -2.52
CA THR A 142 24.80 2.62 -3.72
C THR A 142 24.42 1.95 -5.04
N GLN A 143 24.13 0.65 -5.04
CA GLN A 143 23.69 -0.11 -6.22
C GLN A 143 22.17 -0.12 -6.40
N ILE A 144 21.41 0.41 -5.44
CA ILE A 144 19.95 0.54 -5.56
C ILE A 144 19.62 1.45 -6.74
N ARG A 145 18.71 1.01 -7.60
CA ARG A 145 18.20 1.80 -8.73
C ARG A 145 16.79 2.31 -8.46
N TRP A 146 16.48 3.49 -8.98
CA TRP A 146 15.11 4.02 -9.01
C TRP A 146 14.55 3.86 -10.41
N CYS A 147 13.27 3.51 -10.50
CA CYS A 147 12.58 3.39 -11.78
C CYS A 147 11.12 3.82 -11.63
N ASP A 148 10.51 4.22 -12.75
CA ASP A 148 9.06 4.25 -12.81
C ASP A 148 8.57 2.85 -13.23
N LEU A 149 7.46 2.38 -12.64
CA LEU A 149 6.96 1.03 -12.92
C LEU A 149 6.79 0.80 -14.42
N ASP A 150 6.26 1.78 -15.15
CA ASP A 150 6.02 1.70 -16.58
C ASP A 150 7.28 1.51 -17.43
N GLU A 151 8.44 1.97 -16.96
CA GLU A 151 9.72 1.86 -17.67
C GLU A 151 10.32 0.45 -17.60
N ILE A 152 9.91 -0.37 -16.63
CA ILE A 152 10.35 -1.77 -16.52
C ILE A 152 9.81 -2.56 -17.72
N ALA A 153 10.70 -3.22 -18.47
CA ALA A 153 10.30 -4.01 -19.63
C ALA A 153 9.33 -5.15 -19.24
N ASN A 154 8.38 -5.47 -20.11
CA ASN A 154 7.46 -6.59 -19.90
C ASN A 154 8.22 -7.92 -19.83
N HIS A 155 7.77 -8.84 -18.98
CA HIS A 155 8.38 -10.16 -18.77
C HIS A 155 9.91 -10.12 -18.55
N SER A 156 10.40 -9.11 -17.84
CA SER A 156 11.84 -8.92 -17.58
C SER A 156 12.25 -9.32 -16.16
N ILE A 157 11.32 -9.28 -15.20
CA ILE A 157 11.66 -9.48 -13.79
C ILE A 157 11.63 -10.95 -13.42
N THR A 158 12.75 -11.45 -12.89
CA THR A 158 12.83 -12.72 -12.18
C THR A 158 13.18 -12.45 -10.72
N GLY A 159 12.21 -12.59 -9.82
CA GLY A 159 12.38 -12.23 -8.42
C GLY A 159 11.08 -11.86 -7.73
N CYS A 160 11.03 -10.74 -7.02
CA CYS A 160 9.88 -10.35 -6.22
C CYS A 160 9.53 -8.87 -6.41
N PHE A 161 8.29 -8.59 -6.79
CA PHE A 161 7.68 -7.29 -6.57
C PHE A 161 7.09 -7.28 -5.16
N PHE A 162 7.39 -6.27 -4.36
CA PHE A 162 6.77 -6.17 -3.03
C PHE A 162 6.43 -4.74 -2.63
N SER A 163 5.46 -4.62 -1.73
CA SER A 163 4.96 -3.35 -1.21
C SER A 163 4.52 -3.50 0.25
N ASN A 164 4.77 -2.48 1.05
CA ASN A 164 4.22 -2.32 2.40
C ASN A 164 3.48 -0.99 2.48
N GLU A 165 2.17 -1.01 2.74
CA GLU A 165 1.32 0.20 2.86
C GLU A 165 1.45 1.08 1.62
N LEU A 166 0.97 0.55 0.49
CA LEU A 166 1.04 1.22 -0.81
C LEU A 166 -0.34 1.38 -1.42
N ILE A 167 -1.14 0.32 -1.38
CA ILE A 167 -2.37 0.23 -2.16
C ILE A 167 -3.48 1.02 -1.44
N ASP A 168 -3.39 1.15 -0.12
CA ASP A 168 -4.32 1.95 0.67
C ASP A 168 -4.33 3.44 0.30
N ALA A 169 -3.22 3.95 -0.20
CA ALA A 169 -3.07 5.33 -0.66
C ALA A 169 -3.49 5.51 -2.14
N PHE A 170 -3.84 4.43 -2.85
CA PHE A 170 -4.28 4.56 -4.24
C PHE A 170 -5.64 5.26 -4.35
N PRO A 171 -5.83 6.11 -5.38
CA PRO A 171 -7.10 6.80 -5.54
C PRO A 171 -8.27 5.84 -5.75
N VAL A 172 -9.31 6.00 -4.92
CA VAL A 172 -10.52 5.19 -4.97
C VAL A 172 -11.69 5.96 -5.56
N HIS A 173 -12.60 5.26 -6.22
CA HIS A 173 -13.92 5.80 -6.53
C HIS A 173 -14.84 5.59 -5.33
N LEU A 174 -15.81 6.49 -5.16
CA LEU A 174 -16.84 6.34 -4.14
C LEU A 174 -18.16 6.01 -4.80
N VAL A 175 -18.80 4.93 -4.38
CA VAL A 175 -20.09 4.52 -4.88
C VAL A 175 -21.13 4.51 -3.77
N THR A 176 -22.39 4.68 -4.14
CA THR A 176 -23.52 4.63 -3.21
C THR A 176 -24.69 3.86 -3.82
N ARG A 177 -25.43 3.15 -2.97
CA ARG A 177 -26.74 2.61 -3.32
C ARG A 177 -27.78 3.71 -3.15
N GLN A 178 -28.33 4.18 -4.27
CA GLN A 178 -29.39 5.18 -4.26
C GLN A 178 -30.51 4.83 -5.26
N ASN A 179 -31.77 4.93 -4.84
CA ASN A 179 -32.98 4.57 -5.59
C ASN A 179 -32.90 3.17 -6.20
N ASN A 180 -32.38 2.20 -5.44
CA ASN A 180 -32.14 0.83 -5.90
C ASN A 180 -31.21 0.74 -7.15
N GLN A 181 -30.32 1.72 -7.30
CA GLN A 181 -29.28 1.76 -8.33
C GLN A 181 -27.92 1.99 -7.69
N LEU A 182 -26.87 1.52 -8.35
CA LEU A 182 -25.50 1.84 -7.99
C LEU A 182 -25.13 3.14 -8.69
N GLN A 183 -24.80 4.16 -7.89
CA GLN A 183 -24.42 5.47 -8.36
C GLN A 183 -23.03 5.82 -7.83
N GLU A 184 -22.37 6.77 -8.48
CA GLU A 184 -21.05 7.26 -8.06
C GLU A 184 -21.18 8.61 -7.36
N ILE A 185 -20.37 8.80 -6.32
CA ILE A 185 -20.20 10.06 -5.60
C ILE A 185 -19.05 10.84 -6.26
N TYR A 186 -19.38 12.04 -6.70
CA TYR A 186 -18.48 13.00 -7.34
C TYR A 186 -18.30 14.23 -6.45
N LEU A 187 -17.25 15.02 -6.72
CA LEU A 187 -17.05 16.33 -6.13
C LEU A 187 -17.36 17.43 -7.12
N THR A 188 -18.11 18.43 -6.66
CA THR A 188 -18.34 19.70 -7.33
C THR A 188 -17.90 20.85 -6.42
N THR A 189 -17.93 22.08 -6.95
CA THR A 189 -17.68 23.29 -6.16
C THR A 189 -18.97 24.07 -5.97
N THR A 190 -19.10 24.64 -4.77
CA THR A 190 -20.11 25.64 -4.44
C THR A 190 -19.40 26.93 -4.01
N GLY A 191 -20.13 28.04 -3.96
CA GLY A 191 -19.57 29.35 -3.59
C GLY A 191 -19.02 30.15 -4.77
N SER A 192 -18.15 31.11 -4.46
CA SER A 192 -17.56 32.05 -5.44
C SER A 192 -16.06 31.80 -5.61
N LYS A 193 -15.44 32.39 -6.63
CA LYS A 193 -14.00 32.20 -6.94
C LYS A 193 -13.04 32.46 -5.78
N SER A 194 -13.45 33.22 -4.76
CA SER A 194 -12.63 33.53 -3.57
C SER A 194 -12.94 32.65 -2.36
N ASP A 195 -13.94 31.77 -2.43
CA ASP A 195 -14.42 30.94 -1.31
C ASP A 195 -15.07 29.65 -1.86
N TYR A 196 -14.30 28.87 -2.62
CA TYR A 196 -14.77 27.59 -3.12
C TYR A 196 -14.89 26.58 -1.99
N GLN A 197 -16.06 25.93 -1.91
CA GLN A 197 -16.29 24.80 -1.02
C GLN A 197 -16.58 23.54 -1.84
N LEU A 198 -15.90 22.44 -1.50
CA LEU A 198 -16.19 21.15 -2.11
C LEU A 198 -17.53 20.61 -1.58
N ALA A 199 -18.32 20.04 -2.48
CA ALA A 199 -19.56 19.36 -2.15
C ALA A 199 -19.65 18.03 -2.90
N GLU A 200 -20.19 17.01 -2.23
CA GLU A 200 -20.51 15.73 -2.86
C GLU A 200 -21.80 15.85 -3.70
N VAL A 201 -21.78 15.29 -4.91
CA VAL A 201 -22.98 15.11 -5.76
C VAL A 201 -23.01 13.69 -6.32
N VAL A 202 -24.20 13.11 -6.44
CA VAL A 202 -24.35 11.74 -6.95
C VAL A 202 -24.67 11.76 -8.44
N GLY A 203 -24.19 10.76 -9.18
CA GLY A 203 -24.49 10.59 -10.59
C GLY A 203 -24.32 9.17 -11.09
N GLU A 204 -24.56 8.98 -12.39
CA GLU A 204 -24.23 7.73 -13.08
C GLU A 204 -22.75 7.36 -12.89
N LEU A 205 -22.44 6.06 -12.98
CA LEU A 205 -21.07 5.57 -12.91
C LEU A 205 -20.22 6.21 -14.03
N SER A 206 -19.05 6.74 -13.67
CA SER A 206 -18.08 7.30 -14.59
C SER A 206 -17.52 6.27 -15.57
N THR A 207 -17.61 4.99 -15.19
CA THR A 207 -17.05 3.87 -15.94
C THR A 207 -17.75 2.55 -15.59
N PRO A 208 -18.06 1.66 -16.55
CA PRO A 208 -18.71 0.37 -16.27
C PRO A 208 -17.84 -0.55 -15.38
N GLN A 209 -16.52 -0.34 -15.37
CA GLN A 209 -15.56 -1.05 -14.53
C GLN A 209 -15.92 -1.04 -13.03
N LEU A 210 -16.65 -0.03 -12.55
CA LEU A 210 -17.13 0.02 -11.17
C LEU A 210 -18.16 -1.09 -10.88
N ALA A 211 -19.07 -1.34 -11.82
CA ALA A 211 -20.02 -2.46 -11.69
C ALA A 211 -19.32 -3.80 -11.92
N ASP A 212 -18.33 -3.85 -12.81
CA ASP A 212 -17.54 -5.06 -13.09
C ASP A 212 -16.70 -5.47 -11.88
N TYR A 213 -16.22 -4.50 -11.10
CA TYR A 213 -15.48 -4.72 -9.87
C TYR A 213 -16.28 -5.56 -8.88
N PHE A 214 -17.54 -5.20 -8.61
CA PHE A 214 -18.38 -5.95 -7.70
C PHE A 214 -18.68 -7.38 -8.20
N ARG A 215 -18.78 -7.57 -9.52
CA ARG A 215 -18.88 -8.91 -10.12
C ARG A 215 -17.59 -9.72 -9.94
N LEU A 216 -16.42 -9.10 -10.09
CA LEU A 216 -15.12 -9.73 -9.87
C LEU A 216 -14.99 -10.26 -8.43
N VAL A 217 -15.47 -9.50 -7.45
CA VAL A 217 -15.34 -9.86 -6.02
C VAL A 217 -16.56 -10.60 -5.45
N GLY A 218 -17.60 -10.80 -6.26
CA GLY A 218 -18.79 -11.57 -5.87
C GLY A 218 -19.73 -10.85 -4.90
N ILE A 219 -19.81 -9.52 -4.98
CA ILE A 219 -20.67 -8.68 -4.13
C ILE A 219 -21.82 -8.10 -4.97
N ASP A 220 -23.03 -8.10 -4.40
CA ASP A 220 -24.20 -7.46 -5.01
C ASP A 220 -24.76 -6.38 -4.07
N LEU A 221 -24.31 -5.15 -4.27
CA LEU A 221 -24.76 -3.98 -3.50
C LEU A 221 -26.23 -3.61 -3.76
N LEU A 222 -26.89 -4.20 -4.77
CA LEU A 222 -28.31 -3.97 -5.04
C LEU A 222 -29.23 -4.97 -4.33
N SER A 223 -28.65 -6.00 -3.72
CA SER A 223 -29.40 -6.97 -2.92
C SER A 223 -30.07 -6.30 -1.70
N GLU A 224 -31.14 -6.92 -1.19
CA GLU A 224 -31.89 -6.43 -0.03
C GLU A 224 -31.07 -6.36 1.26
N ALA A 225 -29.90 -7.02 1.29
CA ALA A 225 -29.01 -6.99 2.44
C ALA A 225 -28.42 -5.59 2.70
N TYR A 226 -28.18 -4.81 1.65
CA TYR A 226 -27.58 -3.48 1.75
C TYR A 226 -28.66 -2.42 1.99
N PRO A 227 -28.48 -1.43 2.87
CA PRO A 227 -29.46 -0.35 3.02
C PRO A 227 -29.35 0.70 1.90
N GLU A 228 -30.41 1.49 1.71
CA GLU A 228 -30.35 2.73 0.93
C GLU A 228 -29.35 3.71 1.56
N GLY A 229 -28.55 4.37 0.74
CA GLY A 229 -27.47 5.26 1.17
C GLY A 229 -26.18 4.53 1.58
N TYR A 230 -26.11 3.20 1.46
CA TYR A 230 -24.86 2.45 1.65
C TYR A 230 -23.80 3.00 0.71
N ARG A 231 -22.67 3.46 1.26
CA ARG A 231 -21.54 3.98 0.50
C ARG A 231 -20.25 3.22 0.79
N THR A 232 -19.40 3.09 -0.21
CA THR A 232 -18.12 2.38 -0.10
C THR A 232 -17.14 2.78 -1.20
N GLU A 233 -15.91 2.32 -1.06
CA GLU A 233 -14.79 2.56 -1.97
C GLU A 233 -14.66 1.46 -3.03
N VAL A 234 -14.25 1.85 -4.24
CA VAL A 234 -13.83 0.93 -5.32
C VAL A 234 -12.44 1.35 -5.81
N ASN A 235 -11.44 0.50 -5.58
CA ASN A 235 -10.05 0.79 -5.94
C ASN A 235 -9.71 0.22 -7.33
N LEU A 236 -10.08 0.94 -8.39
CA LEU A 236 -9.74 0.55 -9.77
C LEU A 236 -8.24 0.69 -10.06
N ALA A 237 -7.56 1.63 -9.40
CA ALA A 237 -6.12 1.83 -9.53
C ALA A 237 -5.33 0.58 -9.09
N ALA A 238 -5.77 -0.09 -8.01
CA ALA A 238 -5.19 -1.36 -7.57
C ALA A 238 -5.29 -2.45 -8.63
N LEU A 239 -6.41 -2.54 -9.37
CA LEU A 239 -6.55 -3.51 -10.46
C LEU A 239 -5.58 -3.25 -11.62
N GLY A 240 -5.39 -1.97 -11.97
CA GLY A 240 -4.41 -1.54 -12.97
C GLY A 240 -2.96 -1.77 -12.52
N TRP A 241 -2.68 -1.60 -11.23
CA TRP A 241 -1.38 -1.93 -10.64
C TRP A 241 -1.08 -3.43 -10.72
N VAL A 242 -2.01 -4.32 -10.34
CA VAL A 242 -1.82 -5.77 -10.47
C VAL A 242 -1.55 -6.16 -11.92
N GLU A 243 -2.27 -5.57 -12.88
CA GLU A 243 -2.04 -5.80 -14.31
C GLU A 243 -0.65 -5.39 -14.76
N THR A 244 -0.18 -4.24 -14.28
CA THR A 244 1.15 -3.72 -14.58
C THR A 244 2.24 -4.65 -14.02
N VAL A 245 2.11 -5.06 -12.75
CA VAL A 245 3.05 -5.97 -12.09
C VAL A 245 3.06 -7.34 -12.75
N ALA A 246 1.89 -7.95 -12.97
CA ALA A 246 1.78 -9.27 -13.58
C ALA A 246 2.42 -9.32 -14.98
N ARG A 247 2.22 -8.26 -15.79
CA ARG A 247 2.81 -8.14 -17.13
C ARG A 247 4.33 -8.02 -17.12
N LYS A 248 4.91 -7.42 -16.07
CA LYS A 248 6.37 -7.20 -15.94
C LYS A 248 7.08 -8.39 -15.32
N LEU A 249 6.39 -9.16 -14.48
CA LEU A 249 6.90 -10.36 -13.84
C LEU A 249 7.03 -11.51 -14.86
N ARG A 250 8.26 -11.96 -15.10
CA ARG A 250 8.54 -13.16 -15.90
C ARG A 250 8.34 -14.42 -15.07
N ARG A 251 8.95 -14.44 -13.88
CA ARG A 251 8.88 -15.55 -12.94
C ARG A 251 9.14 -15.07 -11.52
N GLY A 252 8.28 -15.43 -10.58
CA GLY A 252 8.50 -15.14 -9.16
C GLY A 252 7.25 -14.68 -8.45
N PHE A 253 7.42 -13.72 -7.55
CA PHE A 253 6.44 -13.41 -6.52
C PHE A 253 5.95 -11.96 -6.58
N VAL A 254 4.73 -11.76 -6.08
CA VAL A 254 4.17 -10.47 -5.71
C VAL A 254 3.78 -10.56 -4.24
N LEU A 255 4.41 -9.76 -3.39
CA LEU A 255 4.18 -9.73 -1.94
C LEU A 255 3.60 -8.38 -1.53
N THR A 256 2.38 -8.38 -1.02
CA THR A 256 1.67 -7.16 -0.60
C THR A 256 1.35 -7.26 0.88
N ILE A 257 1.81 -6.27 1.63
CA ILE A 257 1.48 -6.08 3.05
C ILE A 257 0.71 -4.78 3.18
N ASP A 258 -0.55 -4.85 3.58
CA ASP A 258 -1.42 -3.67 3.64
C ASP A 258 -2.61 -3.90 4.58
N TYR A 259 -3.26 -2.84 5.05
CA TYR A 259 -4.45 -2.98 5.88
C TYR A 259 -5.70 -3.08 5.00
N GLY A 260 -6.42 -4.17 5.19
CA GLY A 260 -7.49 -4.54 4.28
C GLY A 260 -8.20 -5.80 4.70
N TYR A 261 -9.20 -6.18 3.91
CA TYR A 261 -10.05 -7.33 4.20
C TYR A 261 -10.34 -8.11 2.92
N SER A 262 -10.92 -9.30 3.08
CA SER A 262 -11.66 -9.95 2.01
C SER A 262 -12.93 -9.14 1.68
N ALA A 263 -13.43 -9.27 0.46
CA ALA A 263 -14.58 -8.50 -0.02
C ALA A 263 -15.83 -8.66 0.86
N ASP A 264 -16.10 -9.84 1.41
CA ASP A 264 -17.25 -10.09 2.30
C ASP A 264 -17.19 -9.26 3.59
N ARG A 265 -15.97 -9.05 4.13
CA ARG A 265 -15.74 -8.25 5.34
C ARG A 265 -15.60 -6.77 5.03
N LEU A 266 -14.98 -6.42 3.90
CA LEU A 266 -14.86 -5.04 3.43
C LEU A 266 -16.25 -4.46 3.12
N TYR A 267 -17.04 -5.17 2.34
CA TYR A 267 -18.39 -4.79 1.92
C TYR A 267 -19.49 -5.40 2.79
N SER A 268 -19.23 -5.57 4.09
CA SER A 268 -20.28 -6.02 5.01
C SER A 268 -21.46 -5.04 5.00
N PRO A 269 -22.73 -5.51 4.99
CA PRO A 269 -23.91 -4.64 5.10
C PRO A 269 -23.94 -3.74 6.35
N THR A 270 -23.18 -4.09 7.40
CA THR A 270 -23.06 -3.27 8.61
C THR A 270 -22.06 -2.13 8.47
N ARG A 271 -21.17 -2.16 7.46
CA ARG A 271 -20.18 -1.11 7.19
C ARG A 271 -20.72 -0.14 6.13
N ARG A 272 -21.60 0.76 6.57
CA ARG A 272 -22.39 1.61 5.67
C ARG A 272 -21.66 2.83 5.11
N GLU A 273 -20.57 3.23 5.75
CA GLU A 273 -19.81 4.45 5.43
C GLU A 273 -18.45 4.15 4.75
N GLY A 274 -18.21 2.89 4.39
CA GLY A 274 -16.93 2.46 3.84
C GLY A 274 -15.79 2.43 4.86
N THR A 275 -14.59 2.72 4.38
CA THR A 275 -13.31 2.60 5.08
C THR A 275 -12.36 3.77 4.91
N LEU A 276 -12.79 4.83 4.21
CA LEU A 276 -12.00 6.06 4.09
C LEU A 276 -11.56 6.58 5.45
N GLN A 277 -10.25 6.76 5.59
CA GLN A 277 -9.62 7.33 6.77
C GLN A 277 -8.69 8.46 6.35
N CYS A 278 -8.57 9.47 7.20
CA CYS A 278 -7.65 10.56 7.02
C CYS A 278 -6.79 10.74 8.25
N TYR A 279 -5.52 11.08 8.04
CA TYR A 279 -4.52 11.25 9.09
C TYR A 279 -3.89 12.64 8.99
N TYR A 280 -3.91 13.37 10.11
CA TYR A 280 -3.30 14.69 10.24
C TYR A 280 -2.81 14.91 11.67
N GLN A 281 -1.51 15.15 11.84
CA GLN A 281 -0.84 15.41 13.12
C GLN A 281 -1.19 14.38 14.20
N HIS A 282 -1.04 13.08 13.90
CA HIS A 282 -1.39 11.94 14.77
C HIS A 282 -2.88 11.84 15.15
N ARG A 283 -3.77 12.56 14.47
CA ARG A 283 -5.22 12.43 14.63
C ARG A 283 -5.80 11.75 13.41
N HIS A 284 -6.79 10.89 13.65
CA HIS A 284 -7.55 10.24 12.59
C HIS A 284 -8.98 10.80 12.55
N HIS A 285 -9.49 11.05 11.34
CA HIS A 285 -10.89 11.42 11.08
C HIS A 285 -11.31 10.93 9.69
N ASN A 286 -12.59 11.03 9.34
CA ASN A 286 -13.13 10.45 8.10
C ASN A 286 -13.53 11.52 7.07
N ASN A 287 -13.05 12.76 7.25
CA ASN A 287 -13.40 13.87 6.37
C ASN A 287 -12.20 14.24 5.48
N PRO A 288 -12.20 13.85 4.19
CA PRO A 288 -11.09 14.14 3.28
C PRO A 288 -10.98 15.62 2.90
N TYR A 289 -12.01 16.44 3.12
CA TYR A 289 -12.13 17.77 2.53
C TYR A 289 -11.60 18.93 3.40
N ILE A 290 -10.94 18.66 4.53
CA ILE A 290 -10.56 19.69 5.52
C ILE A 290 -9.14 20.22 5.27
N TYR A 291 -8.14 19.33 5.26
CA TYR A 291 -6.72 19.69 5.13
C TYR A 291 -6.17 19.21 3.78
N ILE A 292 -6.77 19.69 2.69
CA ILE A 292 -6.48 19.22 1.33
C ILE A 292 -5.01 19.45 0.96
N GLY A 293 -4.28 18.37 0.66
CA GLY A 293 -2.84 18.40 0.39
C GLY A 293 -1.96 18.35 1.65
N GLU A 294 -2.58 18.43 2.83
CA GLU A 294 -1.88 18.45 4.12
C GLU A 294 -2.17 17.24 5.02
N GLN A 295 -3.27 16.52 4.78
CA GLN A 295 -3.58 15.23 5.42
C GLN A 295 -3.39 14.06 4.46
N ASP A 296 -3.09 12.90 5.02
CA ASP A 296 -3.18 11.65 4.27
C ASP A 296 -4.65 11.24 4.12
N ILE A 297 -4.96 10.52 3.05
CA ILE A 297 -6.28 9.96 2.74
C ILE A 297 -6.04 8.52 2.30
N THR A 298 -6.73 7.58 2.93
CA THR A 298 -6.52 6.17 2.66
C THR A 298 -7.82 5.38 2.69
N ALA A 299 -7.81 4.22 2.05
CA ALA A 299 -8.92 3.27 2.05
C ALA A 299 -8.39 1.85 2.28
N HIS A 300 -9.17 1.01 2.96
CA HIS A 300 -8.74 -0.37 3.20
C HIS A 300 -8.67 -1.16 1.88
N VAL A 301 -7.67 -2.02 1.76
CA VAL A 301 -7.43 -2.84 0.57
C VAL A 301 -8.44 -3.99 0.48
N ASP A 302 -9.01 -4.18 -0.71
CA ASP A 302 -9.74 -5.41 -1.05
C ASP A 302 -8.78 -6.49 -1.53
N PHE A 303 -8.41 -7.41 -0.64
CA PHE A 303 -7.53 -8.51 -0.98
C PHE A 303 -8.20 -9.56 -1.89
N THR A 304 -9.53 -9.65 -1.89
CA THR A 304 -10.25 -10.51 -2.85
C THR A 304 -10.09 -9.95 -4.26
N ALA A 305 -10.19 -8.64 -4.45
CA ALA A 305 -9.97 -7.99 -5.74
C ALA A 305 -8.56 -8.24 -6.29
N LEU A 306 -7.53 -8.08 -5.45
CA LEU A 306 -6.13 -8.37 -5.83
C LEU A 306 -5.95 -9.84 -6.23
N GLN A 307 -6.48 -10.77 -5.42
CA GLN A 307 -6.40 -12.20 -5.71
C GLN A 307 -7.07 -12.56 -7.03
N GLN A 308 -8.31 -12.12 -7.27
CA GLN A 308 -9.05 -12.46 -8.47
C GLN A 308 -8.45 -11.82 -9.73
N LYS A 309 -8.03 -10.55 -9.65
CA LYS A 309 -7.36 -9.88 -10.77
C LYS A 309 -6.03 -10.55 -11.09
N GLY A 310 -5.21 -10.85 -10.08
CA GLY A 310 -3.96 -11.58 -10.28
C GLY A 310 -4.20 -12.94 -10.92
N ARG A 311 -5.21 -13.69 -10.47
CA ARG A 311 -5.57 -14.99 -11.04
C ARG A 311 -5.95 -14.90 -12.52
N SER A 312 -6.72 -13.88 -12.89
CA SER A 312 -7.09 -13.62 -14.29
C SER A 312 -5.88 -13.32 -15.20
N LEU A 313 -4.75 -12.92 -14.60
CA LEU A 313 -3.50 -12.59 -15.27
C LEU A 313 -2.43 -13.69 -15.14
N GLY A 314 -2.79 -14.85 -14.58
CA GLY A 314 -1.88 -15.98 -14.40
C GLY A 314 -1.05 -15.97 -13.11
N LEU A 315 -1.29 -15.03 -12.19
CA LEU A 315 -0.72 -15.06 -10.84
C LEU A 315 -1.58 -15.94 -9.93
N GLN A 316 -1.04 -17.06 -9.46
CA GLN A 316 -1.72 -17.89 -8.47
C GLN A 316 -1.55 -17.29 -7.08
N THR A 317 -2.61 -17.31 -6.29
CA THR A 317 -2.52 -17.00 -4.85
C THR A 317 -1.79 -18.14 -4.15
N ILE A 318 -0.61 -17.87 -3.62
CA ILE A 318 0.18 -18.82 -2.84
C ILE A 318 -0.35 -18.83 -1.40
N GLY A 319 -0.70 -17.67 -0.86
CA GLY A 319 -1.42 -17.58 0.40
C GLY A 319 -1.80 -16.16 0.79
N PHE A 320 -2.73 -16.08 1.72
CA PHE A 320 -3.19 -14.85 2.36
C PHE A 320 -3.28 -15.09 3.87
N THR A 321 -2.59 -14.28 4.66
CA THR A 321 -2.54 -14.40 6.13
C THR A 321 -2.50 -13.01 6.77
N GLN A 322 -2.45 -12.95 8.08
CA GLN A 322 -2.26 -11.70 8.84
C GLN A 322 -0.76 -11.47 9.14
N GLN A 323 -0.34 -10.22 9.22
CA GLN A 323 1.05 -9.84 9.51
C GLN A 323 1.54 -10.47 10.81
N ALA A 324 0.71 -10.54 11.84
CA ALA A 324 1.08 -11.16 13.10
C ALA A 324 1.52 -12.63 12.91
N LEU A 325 0.70 -13.40 12.17
CA LEU A 325 0.97 -14.82 11.89
C LEU A 325 2.19 -14.98 10.98
N PHE A 326 2.29 -14.13 9.96
CA PHE A 326 3.40 -14.13 9.00
C PHE A 326 4.74 -13.87 9.70
N MET A 327 4.81 -12.83 10.54
CA MET A 327 6.01 -12.50 11.32
C MET A 327 6.36 -13.60 12.33
N MET A 328 5.36 -14.17 13.03
CA MET A 328 5.58 -15.29 13.95
C MET A 328 6.15 -16.51 13.23
N ALA A 329 5.62 -16.87 12.06
CA ALA A 329 6.11 -17.99 11.26
C ALA A 329 7.55 -17.78 10.76
N LEU A 330 7.96 -16.52 10.52
CA LEU A 330 9.33 -16.15 10.15
C LEU A 330 10.32 -16.12 11.32
N GLY A 331 9.86 -16.27 12.56
CA GLY A 331 10.72 -16.36 13.75
C GLY A 331 10.69 -15.13 14.67
N LEU A 332 9.65 -14.29 14.59
CA LEU A 332 9.48 -13.17 15.53
C LEU A 332 9.37 -13.64 16.99
N GLY A 333 8.79 -14.83 17.23
CA GLY A 333 8.69 -15.41 18.58
C GLY A 333 10.04 -15.61 19.26
N ASP A 334 11.03 -16.12 18.52
CA ASP A 334 12.40 -16.31 19.01
C ASP A 334 13.07 -14.97 19.34
N ARG A 335 12.82 -13.95 18.50
CA ARG A 335 13.30 -12.58 18.76
C ARG A 335 12.67 -12.01 20.03
N ILE A 336 11.36 -12.19 20.24
CA ILE A 336 10.68 -11.76 21.49
C ILE A 336 11.25 -12.48 22.71
N ALA A 337 11.50 -13.79 22.63
CA ALA A 337 12.02 -14.57 23.75
C ALA A 337 13.45 -14.16 24.16
N THR A 338 14.27 -13.75 23.19
CA THR A 338 15.68 -13.36 23.39
C THR A 338 15.88 -11.90 23.77
N VAL A 339 14.82 -11.07 23.79
CA VAL A 339 14.89 -9.62 24.11
C VAL A 339 15.36 -9.32 25.54
N SER A 340 15.59 -10.33 26.38
CA SER A 340 16.12 -10.16 27.74
C SER A 340 17.57 -9.66 27.82
N GLU A 341 18.28 -9.61 26.69
CA GLU A 341 19.70 -9.26 26.63
C GLU A 341 19.92 -7.87 26.04
N GLY A 342 20.38 -6.92 26.86
CA GLY A 342 20.76 -5.59 26.40
C GLY A 342 21.48 -4.77 27.47
N PRO A 343 22.32 -3.80 27.07
CA PRO A 343 23.16 -3.04 28.01
C PRO A 343 22.35 -2.11 28.93
N LYS A 344 21.10 -1.77 28.57
CA LYS A 344 20.18 -0.97 29.38
C LYS A 344 18.76 -1.52 29.32
N ILE A 345 18.11 -1.60 30.49
CA ILE A 345 16.73 -2.10 30.64
C ILE A 345 15.72 -1.31 29.80
N SER A 346 15.91 0.00 29.64
CA SER A 346 15.04 0.85 28.83
C SER A 346 15.13 0.58 27.32
N GLN A 347 16.27 0.10 26.83
CA GLN A 347 16.40 -0.32 25.42
C GLN A 347 15.72 -1.66 25.20
N VAL A 348 15.89 -2.59 26.13
CA VAL A 348 15.20 -3.89 26.16
C VAL A 348 13.68 -3.71 26.13
N LEU A 349 13.13 -2.87 27.00
CA LEU A 349 11.69 -2.62 27.06
C LEU A 349 11.15 -1.98 25.78
N ARG A 350 11.85 -0.99 25.19
CA ARG A 350 11.43 -0.37 23.93
C ARG A 350 11.44 -1.36 22.76
N ARG A 351 12.48 -2.18 22.64
CA ARG A 351 12.53 -3.22 21.61
C ARG A 351 11.39 -4.22 21.80
N ARG A 352 11.12 -4.65 23.04
CA ARG A 352 10.01 -5.54 23.35
C ARG A 352 8.66 -4.97 22.92
N GLU A 353 8.41 -3.70 23.23
CA GLU A 353 7.18 -2.99 22.84
C GLU A 353 7.02 -2.86 21.33
N ALA A 354 8.12 -2.57 20.61
CA ALA A 354 8.15 -2.55 19.15
C ALA A 354 7.79 -3.91 18.55
N LEU A 355 8.37 -5.00 19.05
CA LEU A 355 8.08 -6.36 18.57
C LEU A 355 6.63 -6.77 18.86
N HIS A 356 6.09 -6.43 20.04
CA HIS A 356 4.69 -6.71 20.35
C HIS A 356 3.73 -5.90 19.46
N SER A 357 4.08 -4.65 19.13
CA SER A 357 3.27 -3.82 18.23
C SER A 357 3.13 -4.43 16.83
N LEU A 358 4.15 -5.13 16.32
CA LEU A 358 4.11 -5.81 15.01
C LEU A 358 3.07 -6.96 14.96
N ILE A 359 2.71 -7.52 16.11
CA ILE A 359 1.75 -8.64 16.24
C ILE A 359 0.44 -8.25 16.92
N ASP A 360 0.25 -6.96 17.25
CA ASP A 360 -0.96 -6.49 17.90
C ASP A 360 -2.16 -6.66 16.94
N PRO A 361 -3.15 -7.52 17.25
CA PRO A 361 -4.31 -7.74 16.40
C PRO A 361 -5.22 -6.51 16.29
N MET A 362 -5.08 -5.51 17.16
CA MET A 362 -5.80 -4.24 17.07
C MET A 362 -5.01 -3.16 16.31
N GLY A 363 -3.76 -3.44 15.98
CA GLY A 363 -2.86 -2.56 15.22
C GLY A 363 -2.28 -3.27 14.00
N LEU A 364 -0.96 -3.18 13.85
CA LEU A 364 -0.24 -3.66 12.68
C LEU A 364 -0.36 -5.18 12.45
N GLY A 365 -0.57 -5.95 13.51
CA GLY A 365 -0.71 -7.40 13.44
C GLY A 365 -1.89 -7.88 12.60
N ASN A 366 -2.92 -7.04 12.41
CA ASN A 366 -4.10 -7.37 11.60
C ASN A 366 -3.95 -6.99 10.11
N PHE A 367 -2.79 -6.49 9.68
CA PHE A 367 -2.54 -6.21 8.27
C PHE A 367 -2.59 -7.51 7.47
N GLY A 368 -3.14 -7.46 6.26
CA GLY A 368 -3.15 -8.58 5.34
C GLY A 368 -1.79 -8.73 4.67
N VAL A 369 -1.30 -9.97 4.61
CA VAL A 369 -0.12 -10.35 3.84
C VAL A 369 -0.59 -11.28 2.72
N LEU A 370 -0.57 -10.78 1.49
CA LEU A 370 -0.92 -11.53 0.29
C LEU A 370 0.35 -11.87 -0.50
N ILE A 371 0.52 -13.15 -0.81
CA ILE A 371 1.57 -13.61 -1.72
C ILE A 371 0.93 -14.28 -2.92
N GLN A 372 1.26 -13.76 -4.10
CA GLN A 372 0.93 -14.38 -5.38
C GLN A 372 2.20 -14.71 -6.16
N GLY A 373 2.11 -15.60 -7.15
CA GLY A 373 3.27 -15.90 -8.00
C GLY A 373 2.92 -16.59 -9.31
N THR A 374 3.91 -16.70 -10.17
CA THR A 374 3.78 -17.26 -11.53
C THR A 374 3.84 -18.80 -11.58
N PHE A 375 3.64 -19.47 -10.44
CA PHE A 375 3.87 -20.90 -10.30
C PHE A 375 2.59 -21.69 -10.61
N SER A 376 2.74 -22.82 -11.29
CA SER A 376 1.65 -23.77 -11.54
C SER A 376 1.55 -24.86 -10.48
N GLU A 377 2.60 -25.02 -9.66
CA GLU A 377 2.68 -25.99 -8.57
C GLU A 377 2.52 -25.30 -7.22
N ASP A 378 2.13 -26.07 -6.21
CA ASP A 378 1.98 -25.59 -4.84
C ASP A 378 3.35 -25.20 -4.26
N VAL A 379 3.59 -23.89 -4.15
CA VAL A 379 4.75 -23.34 -3.46
C VAL A 379 4.43 -23.20 -1.98
N LYS A 380 5.30 -23.77 -1.13
CA LYS A 380 5.23 -23.57 0.33
C LYS A 380 6.23 -22.51 0.74
N LEU A 381 5.76 -21.51 1.47
CA LEU A 381 6.59 -20.46 2.05
C LEU A 381 6.48 -20.54 3.56
N ARG A 382 7.60 -20.40 4.26
CA ARG A 382 7.66 -20.41 5.71
C ARG A 382 6.70 -19.40 6.33
N GLY A 383 6.67 -18.16 5.83
CA GLY A 383 5.78 -17.12 6.35
C GLY A 383 4.28 -17.43 6.22
N LEU A 384 3.90 -18.35 5.33
CA LEU A 384 2.51 -18.79 5.15
C LEU A 384 2.17 -20.06 5.93
N SER A 385 3.13 -20.64 6.64
CA SER A 385 2.89 -21.80 7.50
C SER A 385 2.23 -21.42 8.81
N SER A 386 1.50 -22.35 9.43
CA SER A 386 1.03 -22.17 10.80
C SER A 386 2.25 -22.12 11.73
N PRO A 387 2.35 -21.12 12.64
CA PRO A 387 3.45 -21.04 13.59
C PRO A 387 3.53 -22.35 14.40
N GLN A 388 4.73 -22.93 14.52
CA GLN A 388 4.97 -24.02 15.45
C GLN A 388 5.15 -23.38 16.84
N TRP A 389 4.30 -23.77 17.79
CA TRP A 389 4.28 -23.24 19.16
C TRP A 389 5.15 -24.07 20.09
#